data_AF-A0A7J2MAD0-F1
#
_entry.id   AF-A0A7J2MAD0-F1
#
_cell.length_a   1.000
_cell.length_b   1.000
_cell.length_c   1.000
_cell.angle_alpha   90.00
_cell.angle_beta   90.00
_cell.angle_gamma   90.00
#
_symmetry.space_group_name_H-M   'P 1'
#
loop_
_entity.id
_entity.type
_entity.pdbx_description
1 polymer ?
#
loop_
_entity_poly.entity_id
_entity_poly.type
_entity_poly.pdbx_seq_one_letter_code
_entity_poly.pdbx_strand_id
1 'polypeptide(L)'
;IKEFVVSWMIEAAGNPCPPTTVGVGIGGGSDIAMKLAKRALLRKVGERHENKEIAAMEEELLHAINELGIGAMGLGGKTTILDIHIEVAHRHPASLPVAIAMQCWANRRKTMKIDKEGNIWNID
;
A
#
# COMPACT_ATOMS: atom_id res chain seq x y z
N ILE A 1 8.10 1.73 -12.22
CA ILE A 1 7.38 1.66 -10.92
C ILE A 1 6.33 0.56 -10.97
N LYS A 2 5.31 0.66 -11.84
CA LYS A 2 4.25 -0.36 -11.91
C LYS A 2 4.78 -1.78 -12.10
N GLU A 3 5.65 -1.97 -13.08
CA GLU A 3 6.36 -3.24 -13.31
C GLU A 3 7.08 -3.74 -12.05
N PHE A 4 7.88 -2.88 -11.39
CA PHE A 4 8.56 -3.23 -10.14
C PHE A 4 7.60 -3.74 -9.05
N VAL A 5 6.45 -3.08 -8.86
CA VAL A 5 5.44 -3.50 -7.88
C VAL A 5 4.83 -4.85 -8.28
N VAL A 6 4.43 -5.01 -9.53
CA VAL A 6 3.83 -6.27 -10.03
C VAL A 6 4.82 -7.43 -9.95
N SER A 7 6.06 -7.25 -10.40
CA SER A 7 7.11 -8.26 -10.31
C SER A 7 7.39 -8.67 -8.87
N TRP A 8 7.44 -7.71 -7.94
CA TRP A 8 7.62 -8.00 -6.53
C TRP A 8 6.44 -8.80 -5.96
N MET A 9 5.20 -8.47 -6.34
CA MET A 9 4.01 -9.23 -5.91
C MET A 9 4.01 -10.67 -6.44
N ILE A 10 4.50 -10.89 -7.67
CA ILE A 10 4.67 -12.23 -8.24
C ILE A 10 5.69 -13.03 -7.44
N GLU A 11 6.84 -12.42 -7.12
CA GLU A 11 7.89 -13.07 -6.32
C GLU A 11 7.43 -13.36 -4.88
N ALA A 12 6.69 -12.43 -4.27
CA ALA A 12 6.17 -12.59 -2.92
C ALA A 12 5.08 -13.66 -2.85
N ALA A 13 4.23 -13.80 -3.87
CA ALA A 13 3.16 -14.79 -3.97
C ALA A 13 2.34 -14.94 -2.66
N GLY A 14 2.29 -16.15 -2.10
CA GLY A 14 1.58 -16.45 -0.86
C GLY A 14 2.30 -16.05 0.44
N ASN A 15 3.57 -15.64 0.38
CA ASN A 15 4.40 -15.40 1.57
C ASN A 15 3.86 -14.32 2.52
N PRO A 16 3.29 -13.18 2.07
CA PRO A 16 2.79 -12.16 2.98
C PRO A 16 1.37 -12.49 3.50
N CYS A 17 0.94 -13.75 3.42
CA CYS A 17 -0.37 -14.23 3.82
C CYS A 17 -1.53 -13.42 3.23
N PRO A 18 -1.67 -13.35 1.89
CA PRO A 18 -2.76 -12.64 1.24
C PRO A 18 -4.15 -13.20 1.64
N PRO A 19 -5.22 -12.39 1.60
CA PRO A 19 -5.29 -11.09 0.94
C PRO A 19 -4.64 -9.97 1.76
N THR A 20 -3.77 -9.19 1.10
CA THR A 20 -2.96 -8.15 1.76
C THR A 20 -3.45 -6.74 1.43
N THR A 21 -3.04 -5.75 2.22
CA THR A 21 -3.04 -4.34 1.79
C THR A 21 -1.60 -3.94 1.49
N VAL A 22 -1.38 -3.27 0.37
CA VAL A 22 -0.04 -2.91 -0.12
C VAL A 22 0.18 -1.41 0.04
N GLY A 23 1.29 -1.02 0.66
CA GLY A 23 1.73 0.36 0.73
C GLY A 23 2.93 0.58 -0.17
N VAL A 24 2.92 1.61 -1.00
CA VAL A 24 4.03 1.97 -1.89
C VAL A 24 4.47 3.39 -1.61
N GLY A 25 5.76 3.59 -1.42
CA GLY A 25 6.38 4.89 -1.23
C GLY A 25 7.28 5.24 -2.41
N ILE A 26 7.12 6.42 -2.99
CA ILE A 26 7.87 6.85 -4.19
C ILE A 26 8.56 8.19 -3.91
N GLY A 27 9.87 8.24 -4.14
CA GLY A 27 10.67 9.45 -3.99
C GLY A 27 11.23 9.66 -2.58
N GLY A 28 11.71 10.88 -2.30
CA GLY A 28 12.55 11.16 -1.13
C GLY A 28 13.93 10.49 -1.22
N GLY A 29 14.50 10.21 -0.04
CA GLY A 29 15.60 9.25 0.14
C GLY A 29 15.07 7.83 0.36
N SER A 30 15.97 6.83 0.43
CA SER A 30 15.58 5.43 0.66
C SER A 30 14.84 5.22 1.99
N ASP A 31 15.23 5.94 3.04
CA ASP A 31 14.56 5.93 4.34
C ASP A 31 13.16 6.55 4.26
N ILE A 32 13.01 7.64 3.50
CA ILE A 32 11.73 8.33 3.31
C ILE A 32 10.77 7.44 2.50
N ALA A 33 11.23 6.80 1.43
CA ALA A 33 10.40 5.90 0.63
C ALA A 33 9.77 4.80 1.50
N MET A 34 10.54 4.17 2.37
CA MET A 34 10.00 3.14 3.27
C MET A 34 9.01 3.72 4.31
N LYS A 35 9.29 4.92 4.85
CA LYS A 35 8.36 5.62 5.75
C LYS A 35 7.04 5.94 5.04
N LEU A 36 7.09 6.40 3.79
CA LEU A 36 5.91 6.67 2.96
C LEU A 36 5.12 5.39 2.69
N ALA A 37 5.79 4.31 2.29
CA ALA A 37 5.15 3.01 2.09
C ALA A 37 4.43 2.53 3.36
N LYS A 38 5.06 2.70 4.53
CA LYS A 38 4.43 2.35 5.81
C LYS A 38 3.27 3.27 6.18
N ARG A 39 3.36 4.57 5.85
CA ARG A 39 2.26 5.54 6.04
C ARG A 39 1.06 5.20 5.15
N ALA A 40 1.30 4.78 3.91
CA ALA A 40 0.26 4.40 2.97
C ALA A 40 -0.65 3.28 3.53
N LEU A 41 -0.07 2.34 4.29
CA LEU A 41 -0.81 1.27 4.98
C LEU A 41 -1.75 1.75 6.09
N LEU A 42 -1.77 3.03 6.43
CA LEU A 42 -2.71 3.61 7.40
C LEU A 42 -4.02 4.08 6.76
N ARG A 43 -4.05 4.24 5.42
CA ARG A 43 -5.28 4.60 4.69
C ARG A 43 -6.33 3.48 4.80
N LYS A 44 -7.60 3.87 4.64
CA LYS A 44 -8.72 2.92 4.68
C LYS A 44 -8.81 2.20 3.33
N VAL A 45 -9.18 0.92 3.36
CA VAL A 45 -9.50 0.20 2.12
C VAL A 45 -10.63 0.93 1.40
N GLY A 46 -10.46 1.14 0.09
CA GLY A 46 -11.34 1.93 -0.78
C GLY A 46 -11.00 3.42 -0.83
N GLU A 47 -10.08 3.91 0.01
CA GLU A 47 -9.61 5.29 -0.03
C GLU A 47 -8.62 5.48 -1.18
N ARG A 48 -8.76 6.57 -1.94
CA ARG A 48 -7.90 6.92 -3.06
C ARG A 48 -7.13 8.20 -2.81
N HIS A 49 -5.96 8.29 -3.44
CA HIS A 49 -5.08 9.45 -3.28
C HIS A 49 -5.74 10.72 -3.86
N GLU A 50 -5.50 11.88 -3.24
CA GLU A 50 -6.12 13.15 -3.68
C GLU A 50 -5.67 13.57 -5.10
N ASN A 51 -4.39 13.32 -5.42
CA ASN A 51 -3.89 13.44 -6.78
C ASN A 51 -4.44 12.32 -7.68
N LYS A 52 -5.17 12.72 -8.73
CA LYS A 52 -5.86 11.82 -9.68
C LYS A 52 -4.93 10.88 -10.44
N GLU A 53 -3.70 11.30 -10.77
CA GLU A 53 -2.75 10.43 -11.48
C GLU A 53 -2.26 9.29 -10.59
N ILE A 54 -2.05 9.59 -9.31
CA ILE A 54 -1.65 8.59 -8.31
C ILE A 54 -2.83 7.65 -8.02
N ALA A 55 -4.04 8.20 -7.85
CA ALA A 55 -5.25 7.39 -7.67
C ALA A 55 -5.50 6.43 -8.85
N ALA A 56 -5.30 6.89 -10.09
CA ALA A 56 -5.41 6.03 -11.26
C ALA A 56 -4.37 4.90 -11.24
N MET A 57 -3.15 5.18 -10.78
CA MET A 57 -2.11 4.17 -10.62
C MET A 57 -2.42 3.15 -9.51
N GLU A 58 -3.04 3.59 -8.40
CA GLU A 58 -3.55 2.71 -7.34
C GLU A 58 -4.56 1.71 -7.91
N GLU A 59 -5.55 2.19 -8.66
CA GLU A 59 -6.56 1.32 -9.29
C GLU A 59 -5.95 0.36 -10.31
N GLU A 60 -5.09 0.87 -11.20
CA GLU A 60 -4.44 0.04 -12.22
C GLU A 60 -3.63 -1.10 -11.58
N LEU A 61 -2.88 -0.81 -10.52
CA LEU A 61 -2.13 -1.83 -9.79
C LEU A 61 -3.03 -2.79 -9.03
N LEU A 62 -4.13 -2.30 -8.43
CA LEU A 62 -5.11 -3.14 -7.74
C LEU A 62 -5.67 -4.20 -8.70
N HIS A 63 -6.11 -3.77 -9.89
CA HIS A 63 -6.62 -4.65 -10.92
C HIS A 63 -5.54 -5.60 -11.42
N ALA A 64 -4.37 -5.09 -11.82
CA ALA A 64 -3.30 -5.89 -12.38
C ALA A 64 -2.83 -6.99 -11.41
N ILE A 65 -2.67 -6.69 -10.12
CA ILE A 65 -2.19 -7.67 -9.12
C ILE A 65 -3.25 -8.76 -8.85
N ASN A 66 -4.53 -8.39 -8.83
CA ASN A 66 -5.61 -9.37 -8.62
C ASN A 66 -5.84 -10.25 -9.87
N GLU A 67 -5.59 -9.73 -11.07
CA GLU A 67 -5.63 -10.50 -12.33
C GLU A 67 -4.54 -11.57 -12.43
N LEU A 68 -3.43 -11.45 -11.69
CA LEU A 68 -2.39 -12.49 -11.62
C LEU A 68 -2.90 -13.84 -11.11
N GLY A 69 -4.04 -13.87 -10.42
CA GLY A 69 -4.65 -15.11 -9.96
C GLY A 69 -3.95 -15.79 -8.79
N ILE A 70 -2.99 -15.13 -8.12
CA ILE A 70 -2.24 -15.66 -6.96
C ILE A 70 -3.20 -16.06 -5.83
N GLY A 71 -4.16 -15.19 -5.50
CA GLY A 71 -5.24 -15.48 -4.56
C GLY A 71 -4.81 -15.58 -3.09
N ALA A 72 -5.77 -15.95 -2.24
CA ALA A 72 -5.57 -16.02 -0.79
C ALA A 72 -4.52 -17.09 -0.44
N MET A 73 -3.57 -16.72 0.42
CA MET A 73 -2.41 -17.54 0.79
C MET A 73 -1.57 -18.06 -0.39
N GLY A 74 -1.75 -17.54 -1.62
CA GLY A 74 -1.11 -18.07 -2.83
C GLY A 74 -1.75 -19.37 -3.35
N LEU A 75 -2.97 -19.70 -2.94
CA LEU A 75 -3.67 -20.94 -3.31
C LEU A 75 -4.52 -20.81 -4.58
N GLY A 76 -4.38 -19.71 -5.32
CA GLY A 76 -5.21 -19.38 -6.47
C GLY A 76 -6.47 -18.60 -6.08
N GLY A 77 -6.98 -17.77 -6.99
CA GLY A 77 -8.24 -17.06 -6.82
C GLY A 77 -8.21 -15.62 -7.31
N LYS A 78 -9.32 -14.91 -7.13
CA LYS A 78 -9.53 -13.55 -7.67
C LYS A 78 -8.97 -12.42 -6.81
N THR A 79 -8.55 -12.71 -5.58
CA THR A 79 -8.22 -11.68 -4.58
C THR A 79 -6.89 -12.02 -3.91
N THR A 80 -5.84 -11.39 -4.41
CA THR A 80 -4.48 -11.39 -3.86
C THR A 80 -4.29 -10.21 -2.90
N ILE A 81 -4.85 -9.06 -3.24
CA ILE A 81 -4.79 -7.85 -2.42
C ILE A 81 -6.18 -7.23 -2.26
N LEU A 82 -6.46 -6.71 -1.07
CA LEU A 82 -7.65 -5.94 -0.75
C LEU A 82 -7.54 -4.52 -1.29
N ASP A 83 -6.36 -3.93 -1.20
CA ASP A 83 -6.09 -2.59 -1.72
C ASP A 83 -4.60 -2.30 -1.86
N ILE A 84 -4.29 -1.24 -2.60
CA ILE A 84 -2.96 -0.65 -2.71
C ILE A 84 -3.03 0.87 -2.58
N HIS A 85 -2.13 1.42 -1.77
CA HIS A 85 -2.04 2.87 -1.53
C HIS A 85 -0.64 3.36 -1.82
N ILE A 86 -0.55 4.50 -2.49
CA ILE A 86 0.70 5.13 -2.90
C ILE A 86 0.85 6.47 -2.19
N GLU A 87 2.03 6.70 -1.62
CA GLU A 87 2.44 7.98 -1.05
C GLU A 87 3.73 8.46 -1.73
N VAL A 88 3.81 9.76 -2.02
CA VAL A 88 4.90 10.32 -2.84
C VAL A 88 5.62 11.47 -2.12
N ALA A 89 6.90 11.64 -2.44
CA ALA A 89 7.68 12.81 -2.06
C ALA A 89 8.55 13.29 -3.22
N HIS A 90 8.98 14.55 -3.15
CA HIS A 90 10.00 15.08 -4.04
C HIS A 90 11.31 14.30 -3.87
N ARG A 91 12.12 14.29 -4.93
CA ARG A 91 13.30 13.42 -5.03
C ARG A 91 14.39 14.10 -5.85
N HIS A 92 15.64 13.75 -5.58
CA HIS A 92 16.77 14.24 -6.39
C HIS A 92 16.68 13.70 -7.83
N PRO A 93 16.87 14.50 -8.90
CA PRO A 93 16.69 14.05 -10.28
C PRO A 93 17.51 12.81 -10.70
N ALA A 94 18.65 12.57 -10.04
CA ALA A 94 19.49 11.39 -10.27
C ALA A 94 19.07 10.11 -9.54
N SER A 95 18.04 10.15 -8.67
CA SER A 95 17.65 9.00 -7.85
C SER A 95 16.14 8.88 -7.71
N LEU A 96 15.56 7.70 -7.82
CA LEU A 96 14.13 7.47 -7.61
C LEU A 96 13.94 6.27 -6.68
N PRO A 97 14.03 6.47 -5.35
CA PRO A 97 13.74 5.41 -4.39
C PRO A 97 12.27 5.00 -4.48
N VAL A 98 12.03 3.70 -4.46
CA VAL A 98 10.69 3.10 -4.41
C VAL A 98 10.71 2.00 -3.36
N ALA A 99 9.73 2.00 -2.46
CA ALA A 99 9.61 1.00 -1.41
C ALA A 99 8.20 0.38 -1.42
N ILE A 100 8.14 -0.89 -1.05
CA ILE A 100 6.90 -1.64 -0.87
C ILE A 100 6.84 -2.10 0.59
N ALA A 101 5.72 -1.85 1.25
CA ALA A 101 5.43 -2.32 2.59
C ALA A 101 4.14 -3.14 2.56
N MET A 102 4.18 -4.33 3.15
CA MET A 102 3.02 -5.22 3.20
C MET A 102 2.29 -5.13 4.53
N GLN A 103 0.96 -5.23 4.46
CA GLN A 103 0.11 -5.58 5.58
C GLN A 103 -0.63 -6.88 5.26
N CYS A 104 -0.41 -7.91 6.07
CA CYS A 104 -1.08 -9.19 5.88
C CYS A 104 -2.53 -9.16 6.38
N TRP A 105 -3.24 -10.29 6.26
CA TRP A 105 -4.61 -10.43 6.77
C TRP A 105 -4.73 -10.13 8.29
N ALA A 106 -3.66 -10.32 9.07
CA ALA A 106 -3.60 -9.94 10.47
C ALA A 106 -3.36 -8.42 10.65
N ASN A 107 -4.23 -7.61 10.04
CA ASN A 107 -4.18 -6.15 10.04
C ASN A 107 -4.52 -5.58 11.42
N ARG A 108 -3.52 -5.57 12.31
CA ARG A 108 -3.61 -5.09 13.69
C ARG A 108 -3.22 -3.62 13.76
N ARG A 109 -4.21 -2.74 13.69
CA ARG A 109 -4.03 -1.29 13.82
C ARG A 109 -5.20 -0.66 14.56
N LYS A 110 -4.96 0.49 15.18
CA LYS A 110 -5.97 1.31 15.83
C LYS A 110 -5.63 2.79 15.65
N THR A 111 -6.62 3.62 15.40
CA THR A 111 -6.48 5.08 15.38
C THR A 111 -7.22 5.66 16.57
N MET A 112 -6.66 6.73 17.14
CA MET A 112 -7.28 7.52 18.20
C MET A 112 -7.11 8.99 17.87
N LYS A 113 -8.17 9.79 18.02
CA LYS A 113 -8.10 11.26 17.95
C LYS A 113 -8.47 11.85 19.30
N ILE A 114 -7.65 12.78 19.76
CA ILE A 114 -7.85 13.56 20.99
C ILE A 114 -8.06 15.02 20.58
N ASP A 115 -9.09 15.70 21.10
CA ASP A 115 -9.26 17.14 20.86
C ASP A 115 -8.48 18.00 21.87
N LYS A 116 -8.66 19.32 21.79
CA LYS A 116 -8.02 20.28 22.70
C LYS A 116 -8.58 20.22 24.13
N GLU A 117 -9.80 19.72 24.32
CA GLU A 117 -10.44 19.46 25.61
C GLU A 117 -10.02 18.10 26.22
N GLY A 118 -9.34 17.26 25.46
CA GLY A 118 -8.84 15.95 25.91
C GLY A 118 -9.80 14.78 25.70
N ASN A 119 -10.94 14.96 25.02
CA ASN A 119 -11.85 13.83 24.78
C ASN A 119 -11.47 13.02 23.54
N ILE A 120 -12.00 11.80 23.45
CA ILE A 120 -11.64 10.79 22.43
C ILE A 120 -12.87 10.46 21.57
N TRP A 121 -12.76 10.60 20.24
CA TRP A 121 -13.91 10.50 19.31
C TRP A 121 -13.78 9.42 18.24
N ASN A 122 -12.57 9.25 17.68
CA ASN A 122 -12.36 8.38 16.53
C ASN A 122 -11.49 7.20 16.93
N ILE A 123 -12.15 6.13 17.39
CA ILE A 123 -11.53 4.86 17.78
C ILE A 123 -11.81 3.85 16.65
N ASP A 124 -11.12 3.99 15.52
CA ASP A 124 -11.16 3.04 14.38
C ASP A 124 -10.13 1.93 14.53
#